data_AF-A0A9W7GK43-F1
#
_entry.id   AF-A0A9W7GK43-F1
#
_cell.length_a   1.000
_cell.length_b   1.000
_cell.length_c   1.000
_cell.angle_alpha   90.00
_cell.angle_beta   90.00
_cell.angle_gamma   90.00
#
_symmetry.space_group_name_H-M   'P 1'
#
loop_
_entity.id
_entity.type
_entity.pdbx_description
1 polymer ?
#
loop_
_entity_poly.entity_id
_entity_poly.type
_entity_poly.pdbx_seq_one_letter_code
_entity_poly.pdbx_strand_id
1 'polypeptide(L)'
;MRLDQLSKVRIKGEAWGGLVEGKIGFPMTYKLDKNKGGRGGKRKGKGGGDRWKGLKYDSSAKRRVPSYTDRVLYKPYKLKKGKEEDARTECLWYDWIDEDTGSDHKPVAGEFVIRNI
;
A
#
# COMPACT_ATOMS: atom_id res chain seq x y z
N MET A 1 6.16 -1.18 -8.72
CA MET A 1 7.07 -0.33 -7.90
C MET A 1 8.37 0.12 -8.58
N ARG A 2 8.71 -0.29 -9.82
CA ARG A 2 10.01 0.07 -10.45
C ARG A 2 10.32 1.57 -10.53
N LEU A 3 9.30 2.43 -10.64
CA LEU A 3 9.44 3.88 -10.67
C LEU A 3 9.14 4.59 -9.34
N ASP A 4 8.66 3.84 -8.33
CA ASP A 4 8.35 4.37 -7.00
C ASP A 4 9.63 4.80 -6.28
N GLN A 5 9.69 6.06 -5.86
CA GLN A 5 10.91 6.65 -5.29
C GLN A 5 11.28 5.99 -3.95
N LEU A 6 10.30 5.78 -3.07
CA LEU A 6 10.53 5.13 -1.77
C LEU A 6 11.10 3.72 -1.94
N SER A 7 10.56 2.94 -2.88
CA SER A 7 11.08 1.61 -3.21
C SER A 7 12.52 1.64 -3.70
N LYS A 8 12.86 2.59 -4.59
CA LYS A 8 14.23 2.71 -5.12
C LYS A 8 15.24 3.01 -4.03
N VAL A 9 14.98 4.01 -3.19
CA VAL A 9 15.92 4.39 -2.12
C VAL A 9 16.06 3.29 -1.08
N ARG A 10 14.99 2.54 -0.79
CA ARG A 10 15.04 1.38 0.12
C ARG A 10 15.86 0.23 -0.45
N ILE A 11 15.67 -0.11 -1.73
CA ILE A 11 16.46 -1.16 -2.41
C ILE A 11 17.95 -0.81 -2.42
N LYS A 12 18.28 0.47 -2.59
CA LYS A 12 19.66 0.95 -2.51
C LYS A 12 20.22 1.04 -1.08
N GLY A 13 19.40 0.85 -0.05
CA GLY A 13 19.81 1.01 1.35
C GLY A 13 20.00 2.46 1.79
N GLU A 14 19.53 3.44 1.01
CA GLU A 14 19.67 4.88 1.28
C GLU A 14 18.65 5.38 2.32
N ALA A 15 17.56 4.65 2.54
CA ALA A 15 16.54 5.00 3.53
C ALA A 15 15.85 3.77 4.15
N TRP A 16 15.37 3.93 5.39
CA TRP A 16 14.50 2.98 6.09
C TRP A 16 15.04 1.55 6.17
N GLY A 17 16.36 1.41 6.39
CA GLY A 17 17.05 0.13 6.52
C GLY A 17 16.43 -0.77 7.60
N GLY A 18 16.24 -2.05 7.27
CA GLY A 18 15.67 -3.06 8.16
C GLY A 18 14.15 -3.00 8.34
N LEU A 19 13.46 -1.98 7.81
CA LEU A 19 12.00 -1.98 7.71
C LEU A 19 11.57 -2.76 6.47
N VAL A 20 10.44 -3.44 6.58
CA VAL A 20 9.76 -4.15 5.49
C VAL A 20 8.39 -3.52 5.24
N GLU A 21 7.77 -3.87 4.11
CA GLU A 21 6.45 -3.38 3.72
C GLU A 21 5.63 -4.53 3.17
N GLY A 22 4.32 -4.50 3.38
CA GLY A 22 3.40 -5.45 2.75
C GLY A 22 3.46 -5.38 1.22
N LYS A 23 3.00 -6.43 0.54
CA LYS A 23 2.92 -6.44 -0.92
C LYS A 23 1.83 -5.47 -1.40
N ILE A 24 2.21 -4.40 -2.09
CA ILE A 24 1.25 -3.49 -2.72
C ILE A 24 0.52 -4.22 -3.86
N GLY A 25 -0.76 -4.52 -3.64
CA GLY A 25 -1.68 -5.12 -4.61
C GLY A 25 -2.76 -4.15 -5.14
N PHE A 26 -2.69 -2.88 -4.74
CA PHE A 26 -3.70 -1.86 -4.98
C PHE A 26 -3.19 -0.70 -5.85
N PRO A 27 -4.08 0.11 -6.44
CA PRO A 27 -3.73 1.27 -7.26
C PRO A 27 -3.05 2.38 -6.46
N MET A 28 -2.49 3.36 -7.15
CA MET A 28 -1.90 4.55 -6.50
C MET A 28 -2.97 5.30 -5.70
N THR A 29 -2.62 5.70 -4.48
CA THR A 29 -3.56 6.31 -3.53
C THR A 29 -3.75 7.80 -3.75
N TYR A 30 -2.81 8.42 -4.46
CA TYR A 30 -2.77 9.85 -4.78
C TYR A 30 -2.46 10.04 -6.27
N LYS A 31 -2.83 11.14 -6.94
CA LYS A 31 -3.81 12.14 -6.56
C LYS A 31 -5.12 11.85 -7.29
N LEU A 32 -6.13 11.38 -6.57
CA LEU A 32 -7.41 11.05 -7.17
C LEU A 32 -8.27 12.30 -7.34
N ASP A 33 -9.12 12.30 -8.36
CA ASP A 33 -10.18 13.31 -8.46
C ASP A 33 -11.24 13.03 -7.38
N LYS A 34 -11.45 14.00 -6.47
CA LYS A 34 -12.45 13.91 -5.41
C LYS A 34 -13.83 13.61 -5.97
N ASN A 35 -14.60 12.74 -5.31
CA ASN A 35 -15.96 12.33 -5.72
C ASN A 35 -16.07 11.76 -7.15
N LYS A 36 -14.95 11.53 -7.85
CA LYS A 36 -14.88 10.98 -9.21
C LYS A 36 -13.95 9.77 -9.32
N GLY A 37 -13.15 9.50 -8.29
CA GLY A 37 -12.54 8.19 -8.09
C GLY A 37 -13.67 7.17 -7.99
N GLY A 38 -13.88 6.41 -9.06
CA GLY A 38 -14.94 5.41 -9.11
C GLY A 38 -14.92 4.55 -7.85
N ARG A 39 -16.09 4.21 -7.32
CA ARG A 39 -16.22 3.07 -6.42
C ARG A 39 -15.59 1.91 -7.17
N GLY A 40 -14.48 1.33 -6.70
CA GLY A 40 -13.98 0.10 -7.29
C GLY A 40 -15.15 -0.86 -7.40
N GLY A 41 -15.32 -1.43 -8.60
CA GLY A 41 -16.56 -2.13 -8.93
C GLY A 41 -16.90 -3.16 -7.85
N LYS A 42 -18.19 -3.28 -7.47
CA LYS A 42 -18.66 -4.31 -6.54
C LYS A 42 -17.96 -5.63 -6.88
N ARG A 43 -17.36 -6.30 -5.88
CA ARG A 43 -16.84 -7.68 -6.01
C ARG A 43 -17.94 -8.58 -6.58
N LYS A 44 -17.97 -8.76 -7.91
CA LYS A 44 -18.71 -9.81 -8.58
C LYS A 44 -17.70 -10.76 -9.20
N GLY A 45 -17.51 -11.89 -8.54
CA GLY A 45 -16.85 -13.06 -9.13
C GLY A 45 -15.33 -13.12 -9.01
N LYS A 46 -14.83 -14.37 -9.03
CA LYS A 46 -13.42 -14.75 -9.09
C LYS A 46 -12.83 -14.35 -10.45
N GLY A 47 -12.36 -13.12 -10.58
CA GLY A 47 -11.66 -12.63 -11.78
C GLY A 47 -11.04 -11.26 -11.53
N GLY A 48 -9.72 -11.21 -11.33
CA GLY A 48 -9.00 -10.04 -10.82
C GLY A 48 -8.73 -8.89 -11.82
N GLY A 49 -9.35 -8.87 -13.00
CA GLY A 49 -8.98 -7.95 -14.08
C GLY A 49 -9.63 -6.56 -14.04
N ASP A 50 -10.86 -6.44 -13.56
CA ASP A 50 -11.69 -5.23 -13.78
C ASP A 50 -11.94 -4.36 -12.53
N ARG A 51 -11.35 -4.72 -11.38
CA ARG A 51 -11.69 -4.09 -10.08
C ARG A 51 -11.46 -2.57 -10.04
N TRP A 52 -10.48 -2.07 -10.79
CA TRP A 52 -10.01 -0.69 -10.72
C TRP A 52 -10.30 0.13 -11.99
N LYS A 53 -11.13 -0.42 -12.89
CA LYS A 53 -11.50 0.23 -14.14
C LYS A 53 -12.30 1.50 -13.83
N GLY A 54 -11.80 2.66 -14.28
CA GLY A 54 -12.48 3.95 -14.11
C GLY A 54 -11.90 4.87 -13.02
N LEU A 55 -10.79 4.50 -12.37
CA LEU A 55 -10.06 5.45 -11.53
C LEU A 55 -9.57 6.63 -12.38
N LYS A 56 -9.82 7.85 -11.89
CA LYS A 56 -9.36 9.10 -12.49
C LYS A 56 -8.41 9.81 -11.55
N TYR A 57 -7.27 10.20 -12.11
CA TYR A 57 -6.21 10.87 -11.37
C TYR A 57 -5.98 12.27 -11.93
N ASP A 58 -5.93 13.23 -11.01
CA ASP A 58 -5.69 14.66 -11.18
C ASP A 58 -6.05 15.22 -12.58
N SER A 59 -7.35 15.40 -12.83
CA SER A 59 -7.85 16.08 -14.03
C SER A 59 -7.61 17.58 -14.03
N SER A 60 -6.94 18.13 -13.00
CA SER A 60 -6.59 19.55 -12.96
C SER A 60 -5.43 19.85 -13.92
N ALA A 61 -5.24 21.14 -14.22
CA ALA A 61 -4.13 21.59 -15.08
C ALA A 61 -2.73 21.19 -14.53
N LYS A 62 -2.61 20.92 -13.22
CA LYS A 62 -1.35 20.52 -12.59
C LYS A 62 -0.93 19.10 -12.96
N ARG A 63 -1.89 18.22 -13.32
CA ARG A 63 -1.66 16.84 -13.78
C ARG A 63 -0.60 16.10 -12.96
N ARG A 64 -0.72 16.12 -11.63
CA ARG A 64 0.24 15.48 -10.74
C ARG A 64 0.31 14.00 -11.04
N VAL A 65 1.53 13.48 -11.03
CA VAL A 65 1.79 12.07 -11.30
C VAL A 65 1.15 11.23 -10.19
N PRO A 66 0.29 10.26 -10.54
CA PRO A 66 -0.24 9.32 -9.56
C PRO A 66 0.90 8.62 -8.80
N SER A 67 0.74 8.48 -7.49
CA SER A 67 1.81 8.07 -6.58
C SER A 67 1.26 7.29 -5.37
N TYR A 68 2.11 6.45 -4.79
CA TYR A 68 1.86 5.77 -3.51
C TYR A 68 2.42 6.62 -2.37
N THR A 69 1.72 7.69 -2.01
CA THR A 69 2.15 8.62 -0.95
C THR A 69 1.87 8.10 0.45
N ASP A 70 0.90 7.19 0.58
CA ASP A 70 0.39 6.67 1.85
C ASP A 70 0.89 5.24 2.01
N ARG A 71 1.73 4.99 3.03
CA ARG A 71 2.52 3.74 3.16
C ARG A 71 2.59 3.28 4.60
N VAL A 72 2.56 1.97 4.81
CA VAL A 72 2.78 1.36 6.14
C VAL A 72 4.01 0.47 6.07
N LEU A 73 5.09 0.91 6.72
CA LEU A 73 6.31 0.14 6.88
C LEU A 73 6.41 -0.33 8.32
N TYR A 74 6.98 -1.52 8.53
CA TYR A 74 7.17 -2.08 9.86
C TYR A 74 8.55 -2.69 9.98
N LYS A 75 9.13 -2.64 11.19
CA LYS A 75 10.34 -3.38 11.51
C LYS A 75 9.90 -4.77 12.00
N PRO A 76 10.21 -5.86 11.26
CA PRO A 76 9.86 -7.18 11.75
C PRO A 76 10.62 -7.40 13.05
N TYR A 77 9.93 -7.91 14.07
CA TYR A 77 10.62 -8.33 15.28
C TYR A 77 11.59 -9.45 14.92
N LYS A 78 12.89 -9.18 15.05
CA LYS A 78 13.94 -10.19 14.93
C LYS A 78 14.45 -10.43 16.33
N LEU A 79 14.40 -11.68 16.77
CA LEU A 79 15.02 -12.04 18.02
C LEU A 79 16.54 -11.98 17.91
N LYS A 80 17.18 -11.89 19.07
CA LYS A 80 18.63 -11.97 19.20
C LYS A 80 19.12 -13.27 18.56
N LYS A 81 20.32 -13.23 17.97
CA LYS A 81 21.01 -14.36 17.36
C LYS A 81 20.91 -15.60 18.29
N GLY A 82 20.36 -16.71 17.80
CA GLY A 82 20.15 -17.94 18.58
C GLY A 82 18.73 -18.18 19.13
N LYS A 83 17.77 -17.29 18.85
CA LYS A 83 16.34 -17.49 19.15
C LYS A 83 15.49 -17.14 17.93
N GLU A 84 15.81 -17.63 16.74
CA GLU A 84 15.15 -17.18 15.49
C GLU A 84 13.65 -17.55 15.38
N GLU A 85 13.10 -18.18 16.41
CA GLU A 85 11.79 -18.81 16.44
C GLU A 85 10.75 -18.08 17.31
N ASP A 86 11.15 -17.27 18.31
CA ASP A 86 10.22 -16.79 19.37
C ASP A 86 9.31 -15.58 19.00
N ALA A 87 9.40 -15.02 17.78
CA ALA A 87 8.51 -13.93 17.34
C ALA A 87 8.63 -13.64 15.85
N ARG A 88 7.51 -13.77 15.13
CA ARG A 88 7.40 -13.41 13.71
C ARG A 88 6.29 -12.38 13.54
N THR A 89 6.65 -11.17 13.15
CA THR A 89 5.69 -10.17 12.65
C THR A 89 5.33 -10.53 11.21
N GLU A 90 4.06 -10.84 10.96
CA GLU A 90 3.55 -11.18 9.64
C GLU A 90 2.49 -10.15 9.21
N CYS A 91 2.59 -9.67 7.97
CA CYS A 91 1.58 -8.80 7.37
C CYS A 91 0.51 -9.69 6.71
N LEU A 92 -0.68 -9.73 7.29
CA LEU A 92 -1.80 -10.54 6.82
C LEU A 92 -2.55 -9.85 5.67
N TRP A 93 -2.69 -8.53 5.77
CA TRP A 93 -3.38 -7.71 4.77
C TRP A 93 -2.71 -6.34 4.65
N TYR A 94 -2.67 -5.82 3.44
CA TYR A 94 -2.16 -4.47 3.14
C TYR A 94 -2.85 -3.97 1.88
N ASP A 95 -3.80 -3.07 2.04
CA ASP A 95 -4.62 -2.55 0.96
C ASP A 95 -5.01 -1.09 1.24
N TRP A 96 -5.63 -0.48 0.26
CA TRP A 96 -6.35 0.77 0.46
C TRP A 96 -7.81 0.50 0.90
N ILE A 97 -8.50 1.53 1.40
CA ILE A 97 -9.94 1.50 1.66
C ILE A 97 -10.64 2.15 0.46
N ASP A 98 -11.39 1.36 -0.29
CA ASP A 98 -11.98 1.79 -1.56
C ASP A 98 -13.28 2.59 -1.37
N GLU A 99 -13.98 2.36 -0.26
CA GLU A 99 -15.27 2.97 0.03
C GLU A 99 -15.17 4.47 0.33
N ASP A 100 -14.03 4.94 0.84
CA ASP A 100 -13.81 6.35 1.16
C ASP A 100 -13.38 7.13 -0.08
N THR A 101 -14.19 8.10 -0.50
CA THR A 101 -13.93 8.97 -1.66
C THR A 101 -13.91 10.46 -1.29
N GLY A 102 -13.93 10.79 0.00
CA GLY A 102 -14.01 12.18 0.47
C GLY A 102 -12.71 12.97 0.28
N SER A 103 -11.61 12.27 0.09
CA SER A 103 -10.26 12.82 -0.10
C SER A 103 -9.72 12.53 -1.51
N ASP A 104 -8.71 13.29 -1.92
CA ASP A 104 -7.87 12.99 -3.09
C ASP A 104 -6.77 11.96 -2.77
N HIS A 105 -6.75 11.48 -1.53
CA HIS A 105 -6.03 10.32 -1.06
C HIS A 105 -7.01 9.18 -0.73
N LYS A 106 -6.58 7.94 -0.95
CA LYS A 106 -7.26 6.76 -0.42
C LYS A 106 -6.59 6.32 0.88
N PRO A 107 -7.36 6.11 1.98
CA PRO A 107 -6.79 5.57 3.20
C PRO A 107 -6.08 4.25 2.93
N VAL A 108 -4.90 4.05 3.50
CA VAL A 108 -4.14 2.80 3.42
C VAL A 108 -4.11 2.16 4.79
N ALA A 109 -4.39 0.86 4.84
CA ALA A 109 -4.41 0.11 6.08
C ALA A 109 -3.68 -1.22 5.92
N GLY A 110 -3.12 -1.70 7.02
CA GLY A 110 -2.45 -2.98 7.09
C GLY A 110 -2.85 -3.73 8.35
N GLU A 111 -3.06 -5.03 8.21
CA GLU A 111 -3.32 -5.93 9.33
C GLU A 111 -2.08 -6.80 9.56
N PHE A 112 -1.67 -6.90 10.82
CA PHE A 112 -0.46 -7.59 11.21
C PHE A 112 -0.76 -8.54 12.36
N VAL A 113 -0.17 -9.73 12.33
CA VAL A 113 -0.10 -10.61 13.49
C VAL A 113 1.29 -10.55 14.11
N ILE A 114 1.31 -10.42 15.43
CA ILE A 114 2.51 -10.53 16.25
C ILE A 114 2.35 -11.82 17.04
N ARG A 115 3.05 -12.87 16.62
CA ARG A 115 3.07 -14.14 17.36
C ARG A 115 4.17 -14.02 18.42
N ASN A 116 3.81 -14.13 19.69
CA ASN A 116 4.77 -14.49 20.73
C ASN A 116 4.87 -16.02 20.69
N ILE A 117 6.07 -16.55 20.46
CA ILE A 117 6.34 -17.98 20.53
C ILE A 117 7.15 -18.25 21.79
#